data_AF-A0A660UNL0-F1
#
_entry.id   AF-A0A660UNL0-F1
#
_cell.length_a   1.000
_cell.length_b   1.000
_cell.length_c   1.000
_cell.angle_alpha   90.00
_cell.angle_beta   90.00
_cell.angle_gamma   90.00
#
_symmetry.space_group_name_H-M   'P 1'
#
loop_
_entity.id
_entity.type
_entity.pdbx_description
1 polymer ?
#
loop_
_entity_poly.entity_id
_entity_poly.type
_entity_poly.pdbx_seq_one_letter_code
_entity_poly.pdbx_strand_id
1 'polypeptide(L)'
;MIDESKIGKLTVGDIADYEQWRRERRKEELIGIVKELYGDNIPGDALTQIEQSLRKIPSITDDDGFDLTAARFLFWRSMSKNDPDLTIDQVSKMLDISEMEHYSKLLFPANLAQKKRRRQPVKKKKATR
;
A
#
# COMPACT_ATOMS: atom_id res chain seq x y z
N MET A 1 -1.29 -17.01 18.40
CA MET A 1 -0.13 -17.38 17.56
C MET A 1 -0.66 -17.69 16.18
N ILE A 2 -0.22 -16.95 15.17
CA ILE A 2 -0.61 -17.17 13.78
C ILE A 2 0.19 -18.37 13.25
N ASP A 3 -0.48 -19.29 12.57
CA ASP A 3 0.17 -20.43 11.94
C ASP A 3 0.82 -19.99 10.62
N GLU A 4 2.15 -19.86 10.62
CA GLU A 4 2.93 -19.43 9.45
C GLU A 4 2.75 -20.34 8.23
N SER A 5 2.34 -21.60 8.42
CA SER A 5 2.04 -22.52 7.31
C SER A 5 0.84 -22.07 6.45
N LYS A 6 0.02 -21.14 6.98
CA LYS A 6 -1.13 -20.56 6.29
C LYS A 6 -0.81 -19.28 5.51
N ILE A 7 0.43 -18.79 5.56
CA ILE A 7 0.85 -17.55 4.88
C ILE A 7 1.21 -17.86 3.42
N GLY A 8 0.33 -17.49 2.49
CA GLY A 8 0.56 -17.62 1.06
C GLY A 8 1.58 -16.62 0.51
N LYS A 9 2.38 -17.02 -0.47
CA LYS A 9 3.37 -16.12 -1.09
C LYS A 9 2.71 -14.91 -1.75
N LEU A 10 3.22 -13.71 -1.44
CA LEU A 10 2.83 -12.48 -2.12
C LEU A 10 3.53 -12.34 -3.47
N THR A 11 2.84 -11.65 -4.36
CA THR A 11 3.26 -11.34 -5.73
C THR A 11 3.16 -9.84 -5.97
N VAL A 12 3.75 -9.37 -7.06
CA VAL A 12 3.58 -7.98 -7.50
C VAL A 12 2.11 -7.67 -7.81
N GLY A 13 1.32 -8.67 -8.23
CA GLY A 13 -0.12 -8.53 -8.42
C GLY A 13 -0.84 -8.14 -7.14
N ASP A 14 -0.45 -8.70 -5.99
CA ASP A 14 -1.08 -8.36 -4.69
C ASP A 14 -0.78 -6.91 -4.27
N ILE A 15 0.35 -6.35 -4.71
CA ILE A 15 0.67 -4.92 -4.50
C ILE A 15 -0.22 -4.04 -5.40
N ALA A 16 -0.45 -4.45 -6.65
CA ALA A 16 -1.38 -3.74 -7.53
C ALA A 16 -2.82 -3.80 -7.00
N ASP A 17 -3.23 -4.95 -6.44
CA ASP A 17 -4.53 -5.11 -5.78
C ASP A 17 -4.67 -4.15 -4.59
N TYR A 18 -3.61 -3.97 -3.79
CA TYR A 18 -3.58 -2.99 -2.70
C TYR A 18 -3.78 -1.55 -3.20
N GLU A 19 -3.02 -1.14 -4.22
CA GLU A 19 -3.12 0.20 -4.82
C GLU A 19 -4.53 0.49 -5.33
N GLN A 20 -5.15 -0.50 -5.98
CA GLN A 20 -6.52 -0.39 -6.45
C GLN A 20 -7.50 -0.28 -5.28
N TRP A 21 -7.41 -1.19 -4.30
CA TRP A 21 -8.25 -1.17 -3.10
C TRP A 21 -8.17 0.15 -2.35
N ARG A 22 -6.96 0.72 -2.20
CA ARG A 22 -6.74 2.01 -1.54
C ARG A 22 -7.42 3.16 -2.30
N ARG A 23 -7.32 3.17 -3.63
CA ARG A 23 -7.97 4.18 -4.48
C ARG A 23 -9.48 4.08 -4.41
N GLU A 24 -10.03 2.86 -4.41
CA GLU A 24 -11.46 2.61 -4.29
C GLU A 24 -12.00 3.09 -2.95
N ARG A 25 -11.35 2.74 -1.83
CA ARG A 25 -11.73 3.26 -0.51
C ARG A 25 -11.70 4.79 -0.45
N ARG A 26 -10.64 5.41 -0.98
CA ARG A 26 -10.56 6.87 -0.99
C ARG A 26 -11.64 7.50 -1.86
N LYS A 27 -12.01 6.86 -2.97
CA LYS A 27 -13.11 7.30 -3.82
C LYS A 27 -14.44 7.25 -3.06
N GLU A 28 -14.72 6.16 -2.36
CA GLU A 28 -15.93 6.00 -1.55
C GLU A 28 -16.02 7.07 -0.45
N GLU A 29 -14.93 7.32 0.26
CA GLU A 29 -14.86 8.40 1.27
C GLU A 29 -15.18 9.77 0.66
N LEU A 30 -14.57 10.11 -0.48
CA LEU A 30 -14.80 11.40 -1.14
C LEU A 30 -16.23 11.52 -1.66
N ILE A 31 -16.81 10.44 -2.20
CA ILE A 31 -18.23 10.42 -2.61
C ILE A 31 -19.12 10.60 -1.37
N GLY A 32 -18.80 9.97 -0.25
CA GLY A 32 -19.50 10.13 1.02
C GLY A 32 -19.52 11.59 1.47
N ILE A 33 -18.36 12.24 1.49
CA ILE A 33 -18.21 13.66 1.85
C ILE A 33 -19.02 14.55 0.89
N VAL A 34 -18.95 14.30 -0.42
CA VAL A 34 -19.70 15.10 -1.41
C VAL A 34 -21.21 14.94 -1.22
N LYS A 35 -21.70 13.72 -0.97
CA LYS A 35 -23.11 13.48 -0.66
C LYS A 35 -23.54 14.14 0.65
N GLU A 36 -22.67 14.14 1.67
CA GLU A 36 -22.95 14.81 2.94
C GLU A 36 -23.04 16.34 2.78
N LEU A 37 -22.18 16.93 1.96
CA LEU A 37 -22.13 18.38 1.73
C LEU A 37 -23.26 18.88 0.81
N TYR A 38 -23.58 18.13 -0.24
CA TYR A 38 -24.45 18.60 -1.32
C TYR A 38 -25.78 17.84 -1.43
N GLY A 39 -25.96 16.76 -0.67
CA GLY A 39 -27.13 15.88 -0.80
C GLY A 39 -27.27 15.33 -2.21
N ASP A 40 -28.46 15.45 -2.78
CA ASP A 40 -28.77 15.04 -4.16
C ASP A 40 -28.30 16.06 -5.21
N ASN A 41 -27.94 17.29 -4.80
CA ASN A 41 -27.55 18.38 -5.70
C ASN A 41 -26.03 18.45 -5.89
N ILE A 42 -25.43 17.34 -6.32
CA ILE A 42 -23.98 17.23 -6.52
C ILE A 42 -23.53 18.13 -7.68
N PRO A 43 -22.58 19.07 -7.47
CA PRO A 43 -22.01 19.87 -8.55
C PRO A 43 -21.41 19.00 -9.65
N GLY A 44 -21.62 19.36 -10.92
CA GLY A 44 -21.15 18.56 -12.06
C GLY A 44 -19.63 18.38 -12.12
N ASP A 45 -18.87 19.31 -11.52
CA ASP A 45 -17.41 19.26 -11.42
C ASP A 45 -16.91 18.44 -10.23
N ALA A 46 -17.75 18.13 -9.23
CA ALA A 46 -17.36 17.39 -8.04
C ALA A 46 -16.76 16.02 -8.38
N LEU A 47 -17.35 15.29 -9.33
CA LEU A 47 -16.80 14.01 -9.80
C LEU A 47 -15.42 14.17 -10.43
N THR A 48 -15.21 15.24 -11.19
CA THR A 48 -13.91 15.54 -11.81
C THR A 48 -12.86 15.85 -10.74
N GLN A 49 -13.23 16.59 -9.68
CA GLN A 49 -12.33 16.87 -8.55
C GLN A 49 -11.96 15.61 -7.75
N ILE A 50 -12.90 14.66 -7.60
CA ILE A 50 -12.63 13.35 -7.00
C ILE A 50 -11.59 12.61 -7.83
N GLU A 51 -11.78 12.49 -9.14
CA GLU A 51 -10.83 11.81 -10.01
C GLU A 51 -9.43 12.44 -9.99
N GLN A 52 -9.35 13.77 -10.01
CA GLN A 52 -8.08 14.48 -9.88
C GLN A 52 -7.40 14.22 -8.53
N SER A 53 -8.18 14.10 -7.45
CA SER A 53 -7.66 13.78 -6.11
C SER A 53 -7.14 12.35 -6.03
N LEU A 54 -7.82 11.39 -6.67
CA LEU A 54 -7.38 9.99 -6.73
C LEU A 54 -6.06 9.82 -7.48
N ARG A 55 -5.82 10.61 -8.53
CA ARG A 55 -4.56 10.60 -9.29
C ARG A 55 -3.36 11.10 -8.48
N LYS A 56 -3.60 11.87 -7.42
CA LYS A 56 -2.57 12.42 -6.54
C LYS A 56 -2.19 11.48 -5.39
N ILE A 57 -2.86 10.33 -5.25
CA ILE A 57 -2.51 9.35 -4.23
C ILE A 57 -1.12 8.78 -4.59
N PRO A 58 -0.09 9.00 -3.77
CA PRO A 58 1.24 8.49 -4.04
C PRO A 58 1.21 6.96 -4.01
N SER A 59 1.94 6.32 -4.92
CA SER A 59 2.14 4.86 -4.90
C SER A 59 2.84 4.48 -3.60
N ILE A 60 2.57 3.29 -3.07
CA ILE A 60 3.31 2.70 -1.95
C ILE A 60 4.83 2.64 -2.23
N THR A 61 5.23 2.62 -3.50
CA THR A 61 6.64 2.65 -3.91
C THR A 61 7.27 4.04 -3.87
N ASP A 62 6.44 5.08 -3.82
CA ASP A 62 6.86 6.49 -3.84
C ASP A 62 6.86 7.11 -2.44
N ASP A 63 6.35 6.37 -1.44
CA ASP A 63 6.32 6.78 -0.04
C ASP A 63 7.55 6.23 0.69
N ASP A 64 8.33 7.11 1.33
CA ASP A 64 9.50 6.74 2.12
C ASP A 64 9.09 6.19 3.52
N GLY A 65 7.79 6.21 3.82
CA GLY A 65 7.20 5.80 5.09
C GLY A 65 6.68 4.36 5.11
N PHE A 66 6.64 3.78 6.31
CA PHE A 66 6.00 2.49 6.54
C PHE A 66 4.48 2.64 6.63
N ASP A 67 3.75 2.05 5.67
CA ASP A 67 2.29 2.04 5.65
C ASP A 67 1.72 0.79 6.34
N LEU A 68 1.26 0.94 7.59
CA LEU A 68 0.60 -0.11 8.35
C LEU A 68 -0.66 -0.64 7.65
N THR A 69 -1.34 0.18 6.86
CA THR A 69 -2.54 -0.22 6.11
C THR A 69 -2.16 -1.18 5.01
N ALA A 70 -1.05 -0.90 4.31
CA ALA A 70 -0.50 -1.80 3.31
C ALA A 70 -0.07 -3.14 3.92
N ALA A 71 0.64 -3.10 5.05
CA ALA A 71 1.05 -4.32 5.75
C ALA A 71 -0.17 -5.18 6.14
N ARG A 72 -1.22 -4.58 6.70
CA ARG A 72 -2.49 -5.27 7.04
C ARG A 72 -3.13 -5.91 5.82
N PHE A 73 -3.28 -5.13 4.74
CA PHE A 73 -3.91 -5.61 3.52
C PHE A 73 -3.14 -6.77 2.91
N LEU A 74 -1.83 -6.62 2.75
CA LEU A 74 -0.98 -7.66 2.17
C LEU A 74 -0.92 -8.91 3.04
N PHE A 75 -0.92 -8.76 4.36
CA PHE A 75 -0.98 -9.89 5.26
C PHE A 75 -2.32 -10.64 5.15
N TRP A 76 -3.44 -9.91 5.14
CA TRP A 76 -4.75 -10.51 4.87
C TRP A 76 -4.77 -11.22 3.51
N ARG A 77 -4.25 -10.58 2.46
CA ARG A 77 -4.20 -11.13 1.10
C ARG A 77 -3.34 -12.40 1.02
N SER A 78 -2.27 -12.45 1.81
CA SER A 78 -1.42 -13.63 1.94
C SER A 78 -2.16 -14.79 2.61
N MET A 79 -2.90 -14.53 3.70
CA MET A 79 -3.67 -15.56 4.39
C MET A 79 -4.90 -16.02 3.60
N SER A 80 -5.59 -15.10 2.91
CA SER A 80 -6.83 -15.43 2.19
C SER A 80 -6.61 -16.34 0.98
N LYS A 81 -5.37 -16.48 0.51
CA LYS A 81 -5.00 -17.49 -0.51
C LYS A 81 -5.22 -18.92 -0.02
N ASN A 82 -5.10 -19.16 1.28
CA ASN A 82 -5.30 -20.47 1.90
C ASN A 82 -6.61 -20.56 2.70
N ASP A 83 -7.27 -19.42 2.95
CA ASP A 83 -8.55 -19.31 3.65
C ASP A 83 -9.43 -18.20 3.02
N PRO A 84 -10.16 -18.49 1.93
CA PRO A 84 -10.89 -17.48 1.15
C PRO A 84 -11.99 -16.73 1.93
N ASP A 85 -12.50 -17.34 3.00
CA ASP A 85 -13.57 -16.76 3.84
C ASP A 85 -13.02 -15.75 4.86
N LEU A 86 -11.68 -15.66 4.98
CA LEU A 86 -11.02 -14.74 5.88
C LEU A 86 -11.23 -13.30 5.42
N THR A 87 -11.69 -12.45 6.34
CA THR A 87 -11.90 -11.02 6.10
C THR A 87 -10.74 -10.18 6.63
N ILE A 88 -10.54 -8.99 6.03
CA ILE A 88 -9.50 -8.06 6.46
C ILE A 88 -9.69 -7.59 7.92
N ASP A 89 -10.93 -7.52 8.39
CA ASP A 89 -11.25 -7.12 9.76
C ASP A 89 -10.90 -8.22 10.78
N GLN A 90 -11.12 -9.49 10.42
CA GLN A 90 -10.67 -10.61 11.25
C GLN A 90 -9.15 -10.62 11.40
N VAL A 91 -8.44 -10.38 10.30
CA VAL A 91 -6.98 -10.26 10.31
C VAL A 91 -6.51 -9.06 11.11
N SER A 92 -7.21 -7.92 11.00
CA SER A 92 -6.89 -6.71 11.77
C SER A 92 -7.03 -6.91 13.27
N LYS A 93 -7.93 -7.78 13.72
CA LYS A 93 -8.10 -8.15 15.13
C LYS A 93 -7.03 -9.15 15.62
N MET A 94 -6.45 -9.93 14.70
CA MET A 94 -5.40 -10.90 15.02
C MET A 94 -4.01 -10.25 15.15
N LEU A 95 -3.81 -9.14 14.45
CA LEU A 95 -2.51 -8.46 14.43
C LEU A 95 -2.41 -7.45 15.58
N ASP A 96 -1.57 -7.75 16.57
CA ASP A 96 -1.12 -6.76 17.54
C ASP A 96 -0.18 -5.73 16.86
N ILE A 97 -0.19 -4.49 17.32
CA ILE A 97 0.67 -3.40 16.80
C ILE A 97 2.14 -3.79 16.89
N SER A 98 2.52 -4.54 17.93
CA SER A 98 3.88 -5.08 18.12
C SER A 98 4.27 -6.13 17.07
N GLU A 99 3.32 -6.97 16.63
CA GLU A 99 3.54 -7.98 15.59
C GLU A 99 3.57 -7.36 14.18
N MET A 100 2.86 -6.24 13.96
CA MET A 100 2.86 -5.53 12.67
C MET A 100 4.25 -5.03 12.27
N GLU A 101 5.05 -4.56 13.23
CA GLU A 101 6.44 -4.16 12.97
C GLU A 101 7.33 -5.34 12.58
N HIS A 102 7.01 -6.54 13.06
CA HIS A 102 7.71 -7.76 12.68
C HIS A 102 7.36 -8.16 11.24
N TYR A 103 6.07 -8.20 10.89
CA TYR A 103 5.62 -8.54 9.54
C TYR A 103 6.01 -7.48 8.51
N SER A 104 6.08 -6.21 8.90
CA SER A 104 6.67 -5.15 8.08
C SER A 104 8.01 -5.57 7.46
N LYS A 105 8.93 -6.06 8.31
CA LYS A 105 10.27 -6.48 7.90
C LYS A 105 10.25 -7.71 7.01
N LEU A 106 9.26 -8.59 7.20
CA LEU A 106 9.07 -9.80 6.40
C LEU A 106 8.53 -9.49 4.99
N LEU A 107 7.53 -8.60 4.92
CA LEU A 107 6.81 -8.26 3.70
C LEU A 107 7.57 -7.22 2.85
N PHE A 108 8.26 -6.29 3.52
CA PHE A 108 9.02 -5.22 2.89
C PHE A 108 10.48 -5.25 3.36
N PRO A 109 11.25 -6.28 2.97
CA PRO A 109 12.66 -6.31 3.31
C PRO A 109 13.36 -5.10 2.69
N ALA A 110 14.13 -4.36 3.49
CA ALA A 110 14.85 -3.13 3.12
C ALA A 110 15.77 -3.26 1.87
N ASN A 111 15.96 -4.47 1.36
CA ASN A 111 16.76 -4.82 0.19
C ASN A 111 16.10 -4.45 -1.15
N LEU A 112 14.83 -4.05 -1.20
CA LEU A 112 14.20 -3.55 -2.43
C LEU A 112 14.64 -2.12 -2.80
N ALA A 113 15.09 -1.31 -1.84
CA ALA A 113 15.51 0.08 -2.08
C ALA A 113 16.97 0.25 -2.56
N GLN A 114 17.85 -0.75 -2.39
CA GLN A 114 19.29 -0.55 -2.63
C GLN A 114 19.80 -0.84 -4.06
N LYS A 115 18.98 -1.37 -4.98
CA LYS A 115 19.46 -1.74 -6.33
C LYS A 115 19.60 -0.60 -7.34
N LYS A 116 19.17 0.64 -7.04
CA LYS A 116 19.34 1.79 -7.96
C LYS A 116 20.55 2.70 -7.69
N ARG A 117 21.33 2.49 -6.62
CA ARG A 117 22.53 3.31 -6.31
C ARG A 117 23.87 2.70 -6.70
N ARG A 118 23.90 1.70 -7.58
CA ARG A 118 25.15 1.21 -8.20
C ARG A 118 25.19 1.53 -9.70
N ARG A 119 25.17 2.82 -10.06
CA ARG A 119 25.73 3.29 -11.33
C ARG A 119 27.08 3.94 -11.04
N GLN A 120 28.09 3.09 -11.18
CA GLN A 120 29.54 3.29 -11.42
C GLN A 120 30.30 4.46 -10.76
N PRO A 121 31.50 4.22 -10.19
CA PRO A 121 32.40 5.29 -9.81
C PRO A 121 32.96 5.96 -11.07
N VAL A 122 32.67 7.25 -11.26
CA VAL A 122 33.37 8.09 -12.25
C VAL A 122 34.83 8.17 -11.80
N LYS A 123 35.72 7.54 -12.58
CA LYS A 123 37.16 7.58 -12.35
C LYS A 123 37.64 9.04 -12.31
N LYS A 124 38.35 9.37 -11.23
CA LYS A 124 39.18 10.58 -11.09
C LYS A 124 40.12 10.70 -12.31
N LYS A 125 40.16 11.87 -12.94
CA LYS A 125 41.37 12.35 -13.60
C LYS A 125 41.92 13.53 -12.81
N LYS A 126 43.03 13.30 -12.11
CA LYS A 126 43.97 14.35 -11.74
C LYS A 126 44.51 14.95 -13.04
N ALA A 127 44.46 16.26 -13.17
CA ALA A 127 45.32 16.99 -14.10
C ALA A 127 45.97 18.11 -13.29
N THR A 128 47.22 17.86 -12.95
CA THR A 128 48.19 18.81 -12.40
C THR A 128 48.59 19.76 -13.52
N ARG A 129 48.41 21.06 -13.33
CA ARG A 129 49.48 22.06 -13.48
C ARG A 129 49.03 23.42 -12.97
#